data_AF-A0A967GVZ7-F1
#
_entry.id   AF-A0A967GVZ7-F1
#
_cell.length_a   1.000
_cell.length_b   1.000
_cell.length_c   1.000
_cell.angle_alpha   90.00
_cell.angle_beta   90.00
_cell.angle_gamma   90.00
#
_symmetry.space_group_name_H-M   'P 1'
#
loop_
_entity.id
_entity.type
_entity.pdbx_description
1 polymer ?
#
loop_
_entity_poly.entity_id
_entity_poly.type
_entity_poly.pdbx_seq_one_letter_code
_entity_poly.pdbx_strand_id
1 'polypeptide(L)'
;SAAHPLAAPGVTSLTNPEVRYKIAESHHVVLRRGDVTAIVVDNAAVDVPELPGHRAGYSGLASLSHRKHPRNLFVPAYAGLNFEHIHDGTTAGLLEKFEPRRFPMRLRLIDPHTVELYQEPTGNWKLESCGRYRLLEDGTVEYTFECIPRAGGYRNGYIGLFWASYIDRPGKKSIFFKGRGRGEAGRPGWIEGITPAHGTESTHGPYHSPDLPEVDADFPLTLVNHPSRHLYTEPWYFGVSHGMAFVQMFRPRDGIWLAQSPSGGGATNPAWDFQWFIPDPKVGEAYGFVMRAAYLPFKSREQIEKATAGHRKALGVPRAR
;
A
#
# COMPACT_ATOMS: atom_id res chain seq x y z
N SER A 1 28.37 -11.52 3.24
CA SER A 1 27.19 -11.30 4.10
C SER A 1 25.96 -11.83 3.39
N ALA A 2 25.00 -12.46 4.09
CA ALA A 2 23.75 -12.87 3.48
C ALA A 2 22.91 -11.64 3.09
N ALA A 3 22.13 -11.74 2.02
CA ALA A 3 21.23 -10.65 1.60
C ALA A 3 20.17 -10.40 2.70
N HIS A 4 19.79 -9.13 2.89
CA HIS A 4 18.75 -8.76 3.85
C HIS A 4 17.43 -9.53 3.57
N PRO A 5 16.66 -9.97 4.59
CA PRO A 5 15.42 -10.72 4.38
C PRO A 5 14.39 -9.98 3.50
N LEU A 6 14.40 -8.65 3.57
CA LEU A 6 13.55 -7.74 2.80
C LEU A 6 14.23 -7.18 1.54
N ALA A 7 15.29 -7.82 1.05
CA ALA A 7 15.98 -7.39 -0.17
C ALA A 7 14.99 -7.26 -1.34
N ALA A 8 15.17 -6.19 -2.11
CA ALA A 8 14.34 -5.85 -3.25
C ALA A 8 14.22 -7.02 -4.24
N PRO A 9 13.04 -7.21 -4.88
CA PRO A 9 12.87 -8.20 -5.94
C PRO A 9 13.79 -8.00 -7.15
N GLY A 10 14.33 -6.80 -7.37
CA GLY A 10 15.22 -6.52 -8.50
C GLY A 10 14.47 -6.37 -9.82
N VAL A 11 13.21 -5.93 -9.76
CA VAL A 11 12.34 -5.92 -10.96
C VAL A 11 12.11 -4.54 -11.52
N THR A 12 12.17 -3.47 -10.72
CA THR A 12 11.83 -2.12 -11.18
C THR A 12 12.99 -1.45 -11.92
N SER A 13 12.73 -0.37 -12.67
CA SER A 13 13.81 0.40 -13.30
C SER A 13 14.76 1.10 -12.31
N LEU A 14 14.43 1.14 -11.02
CA LEU A 14 15.34 1.62 -9.95
C LEU A 14 16.48 0.63 -9.69
N THR A 15 16.18 -0.67 -9.68
CA THR A 15 17.14 -1.71 -9.26
C THR A 15 17.60 -2.59 -10.41
N ASN A 16 16.93 -2.53 -11.56
CA ASN A 16 17.23 -3.33 -12.73
C ASN A 16 17.47 -2.43 -13.96
N PRO A 17 18.74 -2.26 -14.38
CA PRO A 17 19.08 -1.39 -15.50
C PRO A 17 18.61 -1.92 -16.86
N GLU A 18 18.15 -3.18 -16.96
CA GLU A 18 17.61 -3.74 -18.20
C GLU A 18 16.15 -3.36 -18.45
N VAL A 19 15.45 -2.82 -17.43
CA VAL A 19 14.09 -2.33 -17.60
C VAL A 19 14.12 -1.08 -18.48
N ARG A 20 13.54 -1.19 -19.67
CA ARG A 20 13.33 -0.07 -20.59
C ARG A 20 12.00 0.59 -20.29
N TYR A 21 11.96 1.92 -20.43
CA TYR A 21 10.75 2.71 -20.20
C TYR A 21 10.75 4.01 -21.00
N LYS A 22 9.56 4.57 -21.20
CA LYS A 22 9.35 5.96 -21.64
C LYS A 22 8.82 6.78 -20.47
N ILE A 23 9.30 8.01 -20.29
CA ILE A 23 8.70 8.94 -19.32
C ILE A 23 7.34 9.41 -19.87
N ALA A 24 6.28 9.31 -19.07
CA ALA A 24 4.95 9.77 -19.47
C ALA A 24 4.94 11.29 -19.64
N GLU A 25 4.22 11.77 -20.65
CA GLU A 25 4.02 13.22 -20.89
C GLU A 25 2.87 13.78 -20.05
N SER A 26 1.97 12.91 -19.56
CA SER A 26 0.86 13.23 -18.68
C SER A 26 1.13 12.78 -17.25
N HIS A 27 0.50 13.48 -16.29
CA HIS A 27 0.51 13.16 -14.87
C HIS A 27 -0.38 11.96 -14.48
N HIS A 28 -0.96 11.28 -15.46
CA HIS A 28 -1.77 10.09 -15.26
C HIS A 28 -1.59 9.07 -16.39
N VAL A 29 -1.75 7.79 -16.07
CA VAL A 29 -1.68 6.66 -17.00
C VAL A 29 -2.86 5.73 -16.75
N VAL A 30 -3.59 5.40 -17.81
CA VAL A 30 -4.75 4.50 -17.73
C VAL A 30 -4.36 3.09 -18.16
N LEU A 31 -4.53 2.12 -17.26
CA LEU A 31 -4.35 0.70 -17.54
C LEU A 31 -5.72 0.02 -17.65
N ARG A 32 -5.90 -0.80 -18.69
CA ARG A 32 -7.13 -1.59 -18.90
C ARG A 32 -6.78 -3.04 -19.20
N ARG A 33 -7.37 -3.97 -18.45
CA ARG A 33 -7.22 -5.41 -18.64
C ARG A 33 -8.29 -6.16 -17.87
N GLY A 34 -8.79 -7.25 -18.46
CA GLY A 34 -9.95 -7.95 -17.92
C GLY A 34 -11.15 -7.02 -17.80
N ASP A 35 -11.84 -7.08 -16.65
CA ASP A 35 -12.99 -6.20 -16.35
C ASP A 35 -12.58 -4.92 -15.60
N VAL A 36 -11.28 -4.63 -15.44
CA VAL A 36 -10.76 -3.56 -14.58
C VAL A 36 -10.14 -2.42 -15.39
N THR A 37 -10.44 -1.19 -14.96
CA THR A 37 -9.69 0.02 -15.35
C THR A 37 -9.02 0.60 -14.11
N ALA A 38 -7.71 0.83 -14.18
CA ALA A 38 -6.94 1.48 -13.14
C ALA A 38 -6.28 2.75 -13.71
N ILE A 39 -6.31 3.86 -12.97
CA ILE A 39 -5.61 5.09 -13.34
C ILE A 39 -4.52 5.34 -12.30
N VAL A 40 -3.27 5.33 -12.74
CA VAL A 40 -2.09 5.62 -11.91
C VAL A 40 -1.68 7.06 -12.14
N VAL A 41 -1.41 7.80 -11.07
CA VAL A 41 -0.98 9.21 -11.13
C VAL A 41 0.33 9.40 -10.39
N ASP A 42 1.09 10.40 -10.83
CA ASP A 42 2.12 11.00 -9.99
C ASP A 42 1.50 11.93 -8.94
N ASN A 43 2.31 12.72 -8.24
CA ASN A 43 1.83 13.61 -7.18
C ASN A 43 1.47 15.02 -7.67
N ALA A 44 1.35 15.27 -8.98
CA ALA A 44 0.77 16.50 -9.50
C ALA A 44 -0.77 16.50 -9.38
N ALA A 45 -1.38 17.67 -9.48
CA ALA A 45 -2.83 17.75 -9.63
C ALA A 45 -3.25 17.24 -11.02
N VAL A 46 -4.38 16.55 -11.09
CA VAL A 46 -4.98 16.08 -12.34
C VAL A 46 -6.43 16.50 -12.36
N ASP A 47 -6.87 17.12 -13.45
CA ASP A 47 -8.27 17.49 -13.65
C ASP A 47 -8.70 17.10 -15.06
N VAL A 48 -9.16 15.86 -15.18
CA VAL A 48 -9.65 15.26 -16.43
C VAL A 48 -10.98 14.57 -16.17
N PRO A 49 -11.83 14.29 -17.20
CA PRO A 49 -13.17 13.73 -16.99
C PRO A 49 -13.20 12.46 -16.13
N GLU A 50 -12.18 11.60 -16.22
CA GLU A 50 -12.06 10.36 -15.45
C GLU A 50 -11.52 10.56 -14.02
N LEU A 51 -10.88 11.70 -13.74
CA LEU A 51 -10.31 12.09 -12.46
C LEU A 51 -10.57 13.58 -12.17
N PRO A 52 -11.84 13.99 -11.95
CA PRO A 52 -12.17 15.38 -11.74
C PRO A 52 -11.64 15.88 -10.39
N GLY A 53 -10.89 16.97 -10.40
CA GLY A 53 -10.38 17.63 -9.20
C GLY A 53 -9.43 16.80 -8.35
N HIS A 54 -8.64 15.89 -8.95
CA HIS A 54 -7.61 15.14 -8.23
C HIS A 54 -6.51 16.08 -7.72
N ARG A 55 -6.26 16.08 -6.41
CA ARG A 55 -5.41 17.08 -5.76
C ARG A 55 -3.93 16.70 -5.87
N ALA A 56 -3.08 17.72 -6.04
CA ALA A 56 -1.64 17.56 -5.87
C ALA A 56 -1.28 16.96 -4.50
N GLY A 57 -0.20 16.19 -4.49
CA GLY A 57 0.33 15.49 -3.34
C GLY A 57 -0.22 14.07 -3.15
N TYR A 58 -1.30 13.69 -3.83
CA TYR A 58 -1.80 12.31 -3.81
C TYR A 58 -1.29 11.56 -5.04
N SER A 59 -0.72 10.38 -4.83
CA SER A 59 -0.11 9.58 -5.89
C SER A 59 -0.57 8.13 -5.84
N GLY A 60 -0.23 7.33 -6.85
CA GLY A 60 -0.59 5.90 -6.88
C GLY A 60 -1.88 5.66 -7.66
N LEU A 61 -2.78 4.79 -7.18
CA LEU A 61 -4.03 4.47 -7.88
C LEU A 61 -5.08 5.57 -7.63
N ALA A 62 -5.12 6.62 -8.44
CA ALA A 62 -6.16 7.65 -8.33
C ALA A 62 -7.57 7.12 -8.65
N SER A 63 -7.67 6.12 -9.53
CA SER A 63 -8.95 5.45 -9.81
C SER A 63 -8.81 3.95 -9.99
N LEU A 64 -9.80 3.23 -9.46
CA LEU A 64 -10.00 1.80 -9.72
C LEU A 64 -11.48 1.55 -9.92
N SER A 65 -11.84 1.03 -11.10
CA SER A 65 -13.21 0.72 -11.47
C SER A 65 -13.30 -0.66 -12.13
N HIS A 66 -14.52 -1.19 -12.18
CA HIS A 66 -14.81 -2.51 -12.73
C HIS A 66 -16.01 -2.43 -13.69
N ARG A 67 -16.11 -3.31 -14.68
CA ARG A 67 -17.25 -3.33 -15.62
C ARG A 67 -18.62 -3.36 -14.94
N LYS A 68 -18.73 -4.05 -13.80
CA LYS A 68 -19.96 -4.12 -12.97
C LYS A 68 -20.15 -2.94 -12.01
N HIS A 69 -19.15 -2.10 -11.82
CA HIS A 69 -19.19 -0.88 -11.03
C HIS A 69 -18.22 0.14 -11.65
N PRO A 70 -18.66 0.91 -12.66
CA PRO A 70 -17.77 1.75 -13.46
C PRO A 70 -17.33 3.04 -12.75
N ARG A 71 -17.78 3.28 -11.52
CA ARG A 71 -17.36 4.43 -10.71
C ARG A 71 -16.03 4.12 -10.01
N ASN A 72 -15.31 5.18 -9.67
CA ASN A 72 -14.08 5.09 -8.90
C ASN A 72 -14.36 4.56 -7.49
N LEU A 73 -13.56 3.58 -7.04
CA LEU A 73 -13.54 3.11 -5.66
C LEU A 73 -13.05 4.19 -4.67
N PHE A 74 -12.13 5.06 -5.09
CA PHE A 74 -11.46 6.03 -4.23
C PHE A 74 -12.16 7.39 -4.25
N VAL A 75 -11.93 8.17 -3.20
CA VAL A 75 -12.37 9.58 -3.16
C VAL A 75 -11.72 10.32 -4.32
N PRO A 76 -12.47 10.97 -5.24
CA PRO A 76 -11.92 11.53 -6.48
C PRO A 76 -10.75 12.51 -6.29
N ALA A 77 -10.82 13.31 -5.22
CA ALA A 77 -9.79 14.28 -4.88
C ALA A 77 -8.48 13.66 -4.34
N TYR A 78 -8.49 12.37 -3.99
CA TYR A 78 -7.39 11.62 -3.36
C TYR A 78 -7.07 10.33 -4.16
N ALA A 79 -6.30 9.41 -3.58
CA ALA A 79 -5.87 8.17 -4.24
C ALA A 79 -5.96 6.91 -3.35
N GLY A 80 -5.97 5.76 -3.99
CA GLY A 80 -5.64 4.46 -3.43
C GLY A 80 -4.14 4.16 -3.53
N LEU A 81 -3.63 3.30 -2.65
CA LEU A 81 -2.20 2.94 -2.60
C LEU A 81 -1.28 4.17 -2.65
N ASN A 82 -1.69 5.25 -1.97
CA ASN A 82 -0.97 6.50 -1.87
C ASN A 82 0.20 6.34 -0.91
N PHE A 83 1.43 6.45 -1.41
CA PHE A 83 2.62 6.43 -0.55
C PHE A 83 2.65 7.72 0.28
N GLU A 84 2.40 7.61 1.59
CA GLU A 84 1.98 8.73 2.41
C GLU A 84 3.06 9.22 3.38
N HIS A 85 3.73 8.29 4.04
CA HIS A 85 4.68 8.58 5.11
C HIS A 85 5.99 7.84 4.92
N ILE A 86 7.08 8.53 5.30
CA ILE A 86 8.38 7.95 5.59
C ILE A 86 8.75 8.44 7.00
N HIS A 87 9.21 7.55 7.86
CA HIS A 87 9.67 7.90 9.21
C HIS A 87 10.66 6.88 9.77
N ASP A 88 11.30 7.21 10.88
CA ASP A 88 12.02 6.27 11.74
C ASP A 88 11.39 6.18 13.15
N GLY A 89 10.23 6.81 13.36
CA GLY A 89 9.56 6.86 14.64
C GLY A 89 10.04 7.96 15.57
N THR A 90 11.00 8.79 15.16
CA THR A 90 11.47 9.93 15.96
C THR A 90 10.87 11.25 15.52
N THR A 91 10.55 12.12 16.47
CA THR A 91 10.05 13.48 16.20
C THR A 91 11.16 14.37 15.61
N ALA A 92 12.40 14.16 16.05
CA ALA A 92 13.55 14.95 15.62
C ALA A 92 13.95 14.76 14.14
N GLY A 93 13.56 13.65 13.51
CA GLY A 93 13.80 13.39 12.09
C GLY A 93 12.61 13.70 11.18
N LEU A 94 11.45 14.06 11.72
CA LEU A 94 10.20 14.18 10.97
C LEU A 94 9.89 15.64 10.57
N LEU A 95 10.69 16.19 9.65
CA LEU A 95 10.52 17.57 9.17
C LEU A 95 9.24 17.77 8.35
N GLU A 96 8.89 16.78 7.52
CA GLU A 96 7.69 16.78 6.70
C GLU A 96 6.98 15.43 6.86
N LYS A 97 5.81 15.45 7.48
CA LYS A 97 5.03 14.24 7.81
C LYS A 97 4.57 13.51 6.54
N PHE A 98 4.30 14.26 5.48
CA PHE A 98 3.81 13.74 4.22
C PHE A 98 4.90 13.82 3.14
N GLU A 99 6.13 13.48 3.49
CA GLU A 99 7.31 13.71 2.64
C GLU A 99 7.12 13.22 1.19
N PRO A 100 6.65 11.99 0.92
CA PRO A 100 6.40 11.55 -0.45
C PRO A 100 5.51 12.50 -1.26
N ARG A 101 4.54 13.17 -0.63
CA ARG A 101 3.59 14.08 -1.28
C ARG A 101 4.23 15.38 -1.74
N ARG A 102 5.41 15.73 -1.23
CA ARG A 102 6.07 17.02 -1.45
C ARG A 102 7.21 16.97 -2.47
N PHE A 103 7.71 15.77 -2.77
CA PHE A 103 8.82 15.58 -3.71
C PHE A 103 8.33 15.02 -5.04
N PRO A 104 8.67 15.63 -6.19
CA PRO A 104 8.15 15.22 -7.50
C PRO A 104 8.34 13.73 -7.77
N MET A 105 7.31 13.11 -8.34
CA MET A 105 7.36 11.75 -8.85
C MET A 105 7.26 11.77 -10.38
N ARG A 106 7.73 10.70 -11.02
CA ARG A 106 7.69 10.53 -12.48
C ARG A 106 7.06 9.20 -12.84
N LEU A 107 6.07 9.26 -13.74
CA LEU A 107 5.49 8.07 -14.36
C LEU A 107 6.43 7.56 -15.46
N ARG A 108 6.83 6.29 -15.35
CA ARG A 108 7.65 5.55 -16.33
C ARG A 108 6.81 4.43 -16.93
N LEU A 109 6.49 4.57 -18.22
CA LEU A 109 5.71 3.60 -19.00
C LEU A 109 6.63 2.44 -19.40
N ILE A 110 6.32 1.22 -18.94
CA ILE A 110 7.08 0.01 -19.27
C ILE A 110 6.46 -0.68 -20.49
N ASP A 111 5.15 -0.95 -20.42
CA ASP A 111 4.36 -1.61 -21.45
C ASP A 111 2.87 -1.20 -21.32
N PRO A 112 1.95 -1.62 -22.22
CA PRO A 112 0.53 -1.22 -22.18
C PRO A 112 -0.23 -1.58 -20.88
N HIS A 113 0.32 -2.45 -20.04
CA HIS A 113 -0.29 -2.92 -18.80
C HIS A 113 0.60 -2.68 -17.58
N THR A 114 1.73 -1.99 -17.72
CA THR A 114 2.70 -1.77 -16.65
C THR A 114 3.22 -0.34 -16.65
N VAL A 115 3.07 0.33 -15.52
CA VAL A 115 3.64 1.66 -15.27
C VAL A 115 4.39 1.65 -13.95
N GLU A 116 5.47 2.41 -13.87
CA GLU A 116 6.18 2.68 -12.62
C GLU A 116 6.00 4.13 -12.20
N LEU A 117 5.94 4.33 -10.89
CA LEU A 117 5.97 5.62 -10.26
C LEU A 117 7.31 5.76 -9.53
N TYR A 118 8.25 6.46 -10.17
CA TYR A 118 9.59 6.67 -9.66
C TYR A 118 9.66 7.98 -8.88
N GLN A 119 10.35 7.95 -7.73
CA GLN A 119 10.66 9.12 -6.92
C GLN A 119 12.17 9.17 -6.65
N GLU A 120 12.77 10.31 -6.97
CA GLU A 120 14.17 10.60 -6.62
C GLU A 120 14.35 10.62 -5.09
N PRO A 121 15.60 10.59 -4.58
CA PRO A 121 15.84 10.65 -3.14
C PRO A 121 15.13 11.87 -2.52
N THR A 122 14.16 11.60 -1.64
CA THR A 122 13.34 12.65 -1.01
C THR A 122 14.18 13.59 -0.14
N GLY A 123 13.70 14.80 0.15
CA GLY A 123 14.55 15.84 0.73
C GLY A 123 15.07 15.55 2.13
N ASN A 124 14.26 14.97 3.01
CA ASN A 124 14.60 14.76 4.42
C ASN A 124 15.11 13.33 4.65
N TRP A 125 14.33 12.29 4.33
CA TRP A 125 14.77 10.89 4.52
C TRP A 125 15.73 10.37 3.45
N LYS A 126 15.93 11.10 2.34
CA LYS A 126 16.81 10.67 1.23
C LYS A 126 16.46 9.28 0.70
N LEU A 127 15.19 8.89 0.79
CA LEU A 127 14.73 7.59 0.31
C LEU A 127 14.41 7.70 -1.18
N GLU A 128 15.16 7.03 -2.03
CA GLU A 128 14.80 6.85 -3.43
C GLU A 128 13.83 5.70 -3.55
N SER A 129 12.78 5.82 -4.35
CA SER A 129 11.78 4.75 -4.46
C SER A 129 11.18 4.59 -5.85
N CYS A 130 10.63 3.41 -6.11
CA CYS A 130 9.94 3.09 -7.34
C CYS A 130 8.80 2.09 -7.07
N GLY A 131 7.58 2.51 -7.35
CA GLY A 131 6.39 1.67 -7.29
C GLY A 131 5.97 1.18 -8.67
N ARG A 132 6.09 -0.11 -8.97
CA ARG A 132 5.63 -0.71 -10.24
C ARG A 132 4.20 -1.23 -10.10
N TYR A 133 3.28 -0.68 -10.88
CA TYR A 133 1.90 -1.12 -11.02
C TYR A 133 1.75 -1.91 -12.31
N ARG A 134 1.46 -3.21 -12.21
CA ARG A 134 1.19 -4.09 -13.35
C ARG A 134 -0.24 -4.61 -13.28
N LEU A 135 -1.03 -4.37 -14.32
CA LEU A 135 -2.37 -4.94 -14.45
C LEU A 135 -2.27 -6.36 -15.05
N LEU A 136 -2.55 -7.37 -14.24
CA LEU A 136 -2.54 -8.78 -14.62
C LEU A 136 -3.73 -9.11 -15.53
N GLU A 137 -3.68 -10.29 -16.17
CA GLU A 137 -4.67 -10.71 -17.19
C GLU A 137 -6.13 -10.68 -16.70
N ASP A 138 -6.34 -11.04 -15.45
CA ASP A 138 -7.65 -11.03 -14.80
C ASP A 138 -8.09 -9.66 -14.25
N GLY A 139 -7.27 -8.62 -14.43
CA GLY A 139 -7.51 -7.27 -13.92
C GLY A 139 -7.00 -7.03 -12.49
N THR A 140 -6.35 -8.00 -11.86
CA THR A 140 -5.67 -7.79 -10.56
C THR A 140 -4.46 -6.87 -10.76
N VAL A 141 -4.30 -5.85 -9.91
CA VAL A 141 -3.11 -5.00 -9.89
C VAL A 141 -2.02 -5.70 -9.07
N GLU A 142 -0.89 -6.04 -9.66
CA GLU A 142 0.33 -6.37 -8.92
C GLU A 142 1.12 -5.08 -8.67
N TYR A 143 1.37 -4.77 -7.41
CA TYR A 143 2.18 -3.63 -7.00
C TYR A 143 3.48 -4.12 -6.36
N THR A 144 4.61 -3.75 -6.95
CA THR A 144 5.94 -3.99 -6.39
C THR A 144 6.57 -2.66 -6.02
N PHE A 145 6.93 -2.50 -4.76
CA PHE A 145 7.64 -1.30 -4.30
C PHE A 145 9.08 -1.66 -4.01
N GLU A 146 10.00 -0.85 -4.52
CA GLU A 146 11.42 -0.93 -4.22
C GLU A 146 11.93 0.44 -3.76
N CYS A 147 12.85 0.44 -2.79
CA CYS A 147 13.46 1.66 -2.30
C CYS A 147 14.93 1.44 -1.92
N ILE A 148 15.69 2.54 -1.95
CA ILE A 148 17.10 2.59 -1.56
C ILE A 148 17.29 3.82 -0.66
N PRO A 149 17.63 3.65 0.62
CA PRO A 149 18.05 4.77 1.45
C PRO A 149 19.39 5.30 0.91
N ARG A 150 19.41 6.55 0.44
CA ARG A 150 20.63 7.18 -0.12
C ARG A 150 21.45 7.93 0.92
N ALA A 151 20.88 8.12 2.12
CA ALA A 151 21.61 8.59 3.29
C ALA A 151 21.15 7.80 4.52
N GLY A 152 21.95 7.86 5.58
CA GLY A 152 21.60 7.32 6.89
C GLY A 152 20.81 8.34 7.71
N GLY A 153 20.57 8.01 8.98
CA GLY A 153 19.90 8.90 9.93
C GLY A 153 18.65 8.32 10.59
N TYR A 154 18.27 7.07 10.27
CA TYR A 154 17.20 6.34 10.94
C TYR A 154 17.62 5.95 12.36
N ARG A 155 17.22 6.75 13.35
CA ARG A 155 17.71 6.70 14.75
C ARG A 155 17.22 5.48 15.50
N ASN A 156 15.98 5.05 15.26
CA ASN A 156 15.43 3.84 15.90
C ASN A 156 15.79 2.55 15.14
N GLY A 157 16.72 2.60 14.18
CA GLY A 157 17.19 1.41 13.47
C GLY A 157 16.18 0.81 12.51
N TYR A 158 15.16 1.55 12.06
CA TYR A 158 14.23 1.10 11.02
C TYR A 158 13.76 2.23 10.11
N ILE A 159 13.27 1.86 8.91
CA ILE A 159 12.47 2.72 8.04
C ILE A 159 11.00 2.30 8.15
N GLY A 160 10.13 3.19 8.59
CA GLY A 160 8.68 3.03 8.57
C GLY A 160 8.06 3.71 7.36
N LEU A 161 7.29 2.95 6.58
CA LEU A 161 6.65 3.38 5.35
C LEU A 161 5.14 3.11 5.41
N PHE A 162 4.32 4.04 4.92
CA PHE A 162 2.86 3.95 5.03
C PHE A 162 2.15 4.19 3.69
N TRP A 163 1.11 3.39 3.41
CA TRP A 163 0.24 3.56 2.25
C TRP A 163 -1.21 3.75 2.67
N ALA A 164 -1.82 4.79 2.12
CA ALA A 164 -3.22 5.09 2.34
C ALA A 164 -4.10 4.72 1.14
N SER A 165 -5.32 4.22 1.40
CA SER A 165 -6.34 4.08 0.37
C SER A 165 -7.67 4.68 0.81
N TYR A 166 -7.98 5.89 0.33
CA TYR A 166 -9.18 6.64 0.73
C TYR A 166 -10.41 6.17 -0.05
N ILE A 167 -11.31 5.46 0.62
CA ILE A 167 -12.46 4.82 -0.02
C ILE A 167 -13.64 5.79 -0.08
N ASP A 168 -14.25 5.93 -1.25
CA ASP A 168 -15.43 6.78 -1.41
C ASP A 168 -16.67 6.09 -0.84
N ARG A 169 -17.18 6.64 0.28
CA ARG A 169 -18.50 6.36 0.88
C ARG A 169 -18.94 4.88 0.86
N PRO A 170 -18.14 3.93 1.37
CA PRO A 170 -18.56 2.53 1.41
C PRO A 170 -19.72 2.35 2.40
N GLY A 171 -20.59 1.35 2.15
CA GLY A 171 -21.69 1.02 3.07
C GLY A 171 -21.21 0.53 4.44
N LYS A 172 -19.99 -0.01 4.51
CA LYS A 172 -19.29 -0.35 5.75
C LYS A 172 -17.87 0.20 5.71
N LYS A 173 -17.42 0.73 6.85
CA LYS A 173 -16.04 1.24 7.00
C LYS A 173 -15.02 0.16 7.33
N SER A 174 -15.49 -1.02 7.76
CA SER A 174 -14.66 -2.12 8.23
C SER A 174 -13.81 -2.77 7.15
N ILE A 175 -12.75 -3.43 7.60
CA ILE A 175 -11.98 -4.41 6.83
C ILE A 175 -12.18 -5.81 7.39
N PHE A 176 -11.97 -6.83 6.57
CA PHE A 176 -12.07 -8.24 6.95
C PHE A 176 -10.74 -8.94 6.72
N PHE A 177 -10.24 -9.65 7.72
CA PHE A 177 -9.00 -10.43 7.64
C PHE A 177 -9.08 -11.71 8.47
N LYS A 178 -8.22 -12.69 8.16
CA LYS A 178 -8.07 -13.90 8.98
C LYS A 178 -7.11 -13.60 10.12
N GLY A 179 -7.54 -13.85 11.36
CA GLY A 179 -6.75 -13.51 12.53
C GLY A 179 -7.25 -14.12 13.82
N ARG A 180 -6.70 -13.64 14.93
CA ARG A 180 -7.09 -13.99 16.30
C ARG A 180 -6.87 -12.81 17.25
N GLY A 181 -7.43 -12.84 18.46
CA GLY A 181 -7.08 -11.86 19.49
C GLY A 181 -5.65 -12.03 20.02
N ARG A 182 -5.06 -10.94 20.49
CA ARG A 182 -3.77 -10.94 21.19
C ARG A 182 -3.89 -11.78 22.46
N GLY A 183 -2.97 -12.72 22.66
CA GLY A 183 -2.99 -13.63 23.82
C GLY A 183 -4.02 -14.77 23.75
N GLU A 184 -4.84 -14.86 22.70
CA GLU A 184 -5.84 -15.91 22.57
C GLU A 184 -5.25 -17.22 22.00
N ALA A 185 -5.46 -18.32 22.71
CA ALA A 185 -5.16 -19.68 22.26
C ALA A 185 -6.39 -20.27 21.54
N GLY A 186 -6.59 -19.89 20.27
CA GLY A 186 -7.71 -20.36 19.45
C GLY A 186 -7.34 -20.55 17.99
N ARG A 187 -8.19 -21.28 17.25
CA ARG A 187 -8.06 -21.36 15.79
C ARG A 187 -8.35 -19.99 15.18
N PRO A 188 -7.54 -19.50 14.22
CA PRO A 188 -7.82 -18.25 13.53
C PRO A 188 -9.19 -18.27 12.87
N GLY A 189 -9.86 -17.13 12.90
CA GLY A 189 -11.17 -16.90 12.32
C GLY A 189 -11.20 -15.65 11.47
N TRP A 190 -12.36 -15.40 10.85
CA TRP A 190 -12.64 -14.13 10.21
C TRP A 190 -12.88 -13.05 11.27
N ILE A 191 -12.11 -11.97 11.20
CA ILE A 191 -12.28 -10.77 12.01
C ILE A 191 -12.84 -9.65 11.12
N GLU A 192 -13.89 -8.97 11.59
CA GLU A 192 -14.31 -7.68 11.06
C GLU A 192 -13.62 -6.58 11.89
N GLY A 193 -12.56 -5.99 11.34
CA GLY A 193 -11.83 -4.91 11.96
C GLY A 193 -12.61 -3.61 11.88
N ILE A 194 -12.96 -3.05 13.02
CA ILE A 194 -13.60 -1.74 13.16
C ILE A 194 -12.75 -0.91 14.12
N THR A 195 -12.15 0.16 13.61
CA THR A 195 -11.41 1.13 14.43
C THR A 195 -12.41 2.16 15.00
N PRO A 196 -12.43 2.39 16.34
CA PRO A 196 -13.39 3.31 16.95
C PRO A 196 -13.21 4.78 16.52
N ALA A 197 -11.95 5.20 16.35
CA ALA A 197 -11.56 6.54 16.00
C ALA A 197 -10.22 6.53 15.25
N HIS A 198 -9.91 7.60 14.53
CA HIS A 198 -8.61 7.74 13.87
C HIS A 198 -7.48 7.65 14.91
N GLY A 199 -6.53 6.74 14.71
CA GLY A 199 -5.45 6.49 15.66
C GLY A 199 -5.90 5.73 16.91
N THR A 200 -6.87 4.81 16.81
CA THR A 200 -7.28 3.96 17.94
C THR A 200 -7.56 2.55 17.43
N GLU A 201 -6.86 1.55 17.99
CA GLU A 201 -6.94 0.15 17.55
C GLU A 201 -6.87 0.00 16.01
N SER A 202 -6.04 0.82 15.37
CA SER A 202 -6.04 0.99 13.93
C SER A 202 -5.12 0.01 13.21
N THR A 203 -4.18 -0.61 13.92
CA THR A 203 -3.09 -1.37 13.29
C THR A 203 -3.07 -2.84 13.72
N HIS A 204 -3.11 -3.75 12.75
CA HIS A 204 -3.18 -5.21 12.96
C HIS A 204 -1.89 -5.86 12.46
N GLY A 205 -1.11 -6.42 13.39
CA GLY A 205 0.20 -6.99 13.09
C GLY A 205 0.16 -8.47 12.67
N PRO A 206 1.25 -8.97 12.07
CA PRO A 206 1.43 -10.40 11.84
C PRO A 206 1.46 -11.16 13.16
N TYR A 207 0.77 -12.30 13.20
CA TYR A 207 0.75 -13.15 14.38
C TYR A 207 2.16 -13.60 14.85
N HIS A 208 3.10 -13.77 13.93
CA HIS A 208 4.47 -14.22 14.23
C HIS A 208 5.45 -13.07 14.54
N SER A 209 5.02 -11.81 14.41
CA SER A 209 5.80 -10.62 14.77
C SER A 209 4.82 -9.56 15.27
N PRO A 210 4.29 -9.74 16.51
CA PRO A 210 3.13 -9.01 16.99
C PRO A 210 3.45 -7.61 17.55
N ASP A 211 4.74 -7.26 17.64
CA ASP A 211 5.23 -6.06 18.30
C ASP A 211 5.61 -5.00 17.27
N LEU A 212 5.05 -3.79 17.44
CA LEU A 212 5.41 -2.65 16.62
C LEU A 212 6.82 -2.14 17.00
N PRO A 213 7.56 -1.56 16.04
CA PRO A 213 8.75 -0.79 16.38
C PRO A 213 8.43 0.36 17.33
N GLU A 214 9.40 0.74 18.15
CA GLU A 214 9.26 1.88 19.05
C GLU A 214 9.17 3.20 18.28
N VAL A 215 8.40 4.14 18.85
CA VAL A 215 8.28 5.54 18.40
C VAL A 215 8.38 6.45 19.60
N ASP A 216 8.76 7.71 19.37
CA ASP A 216 8.76 8.73 20.41
C ASP A 216 7.34 8.90 21.00
N ALA A 217 7.25 9.21 22.28
CA ALA A 217 5.97 9.35 22.98
C ALA A 217 5.10 10.48 22.39
N ASP A 218 5.72 11.51 21.81
CA ASP A 218 5.06 12.63 21.14
C ASP A 218 5.01 12.49 19.61
N PHE A 219 5.30 11.29 19.09
CA PHE A 219 5.35 11.06 17.64
C PHE A 219 3.98 11.36 16.98
N PRO A 220 3.94 12.21 15.95
CA PRO A 220 2.69 12.83 15.54
C PRO A 220 1.83 12.02 14.56
N LEU A 221 2.32 10.88 14.07
CA LEU A 221 1.56 10.01 13.17
C LEU A 221 0.83 8.94 13.98
N THR A 222 -0.45 9.13 14.25
CA THR A 222 -1.19 8.25 15.17
C THR A 222 -1.54 6.89 14.56
N LEU A 223 -1.57 6.74 13.22
CA LEU A 223 -1.83 5.43 12.63
C LEU A 223 -0.65 4.46 12.77
N VAL A 224 0.58 4.93 13.03
CA VAL A 224 1.77 4.05 12.98
C VAL A 224 2.05 3.27 14.26
N ASN A 225 1.40 3.62 15.37
CA ASN A 225 1.76 3.15 16.71
C ASN A 225 0.55 2.74 17.59
N HIS A 226 -0.64 2.55 17.01
CA HIS A 226 -1.85 2.16 17.76
C HIS A 226 -2.28 0.73 17.41
N PRO A 227 -1.63 -0.29 18.02
CA PRO A 227 -1.97 -1.68 17.75
C PRO A 227 -3.40 -1.97 18.21
N SER A 228 -4.13 -2.74 17.40
CA SER A 228 -5.42 -3.28 17.79
C SER A 228 -5.23 -4.50 18.70
N ARG A 229 -6.34 -4.95 19.29
CA ARG A 229 -6.42 -6.22 20.01
C ARG A 229 -6.29 -7.48 19.12
N HIS A 230 -6.11 -7.31 17.81
CA HIS A 230 -6.11 -8.39 16.83
C HIS A 230 -4.76 -8.54 16.12
N LEU A 231 -4.43 -9.79 15.77
CA LEU A 231 -3.30 -10.15 14.92
C LEU A 231 -3.82 -10.91 13.71
N TYR A 232 -3.29 -10.62 12.52
CA TYR A 232 -3.63 -11.39 11.32
C TYR A 232 -2.77 -12.66 11.24
N THR A 233 -3.35 -13.72 10.71
CA THR A 233 -2.64 -14.99 10.45
C THR A 233 -2.37 -15.23 8.98
N GLU A 234 -3.03 -14.49 8.10
CA GLU A 234 -2.78 -14.51 6.66
C GLU A 234 -2.60 -13.07 6.18
N PRO A 235 -1.57 -12.78 5.36
CA PRO A 235 -1.18 -11.41 5.00
C PRO A 235 -2.07 -10.83 3.90
N TRP A 236 -3.37 -10.73 4.17
CA TRP A 236 -4.34 -10.14 3.26
C TRP A 236 -5.60 -9.72 4.00
N TYR A 237 -6.28 -8.74 3.43
CA TYR A 237 -7.56 -8.25 3.91
C TYR A 237 -8.40 -7.72 2.77
N PHE A 238 -9.66 -7.44 3.04
CA PHE A 238 -10.50 -6.74 2.08
C PHE A 238 -11.54 -5.87 2.78
N GLY A 239 -11.99 -4.82 2.09
CA GLY A 239 -13.19 -4.07 2.42
C GLY A 239 -14.23 -4.19 1.32
N VAL A 240 -15.49 -3.86 1.62
CA VAL A 240 -16.60 -3.92 0.65
C VAL A 240 -17.18 -2.53 0.44
N SER A 241 -17.20 -2.08 -0.81
CA SER A 241 -17.77 -0.81 -1.24
C SER A 241 -18.67 -1.04 -2.45
N HIS A 242 -19.91 -0.55 -2.40
CA HIS A 242 -20.86 -0.58 -3.53
C HIS A 242 -21.03 -1.95 -4.21
N GLY A 243 -21.07 -3.03 -3.42
CA GLY A 243 -21.21 -4.41 -3.93
C GLY A 243 -19.93 -5.01 -4.51
N MET A 244 -18.79 -4.34 -4.35
CA MET A 244 -17.48 -4.77 -4.80
C MET A 244 -16.53 -4.93 -3.61
N ALA A 245 -15.71 -5.97 -3.62
CA ALA A 245 -14.63 -6.17 -2.66
C ALA A 245 -13.33 -5.61 -3.23
N PHE A 246 -12.64 -4.78 -2.46
CA PHE A 246 -11.24 -4.41 -2.71
C PHE A 246 -10.36 -5.24 -1.79
N VAL A 247 -9.65 -6.19 -2.38
CA VAL A 247 -8.81 -7.16 -1.67
C VAL A 247 -7.35 -6.78 -1.83
N GLN A 248 -6.62 -6.62 -0.73
CA GLN A 248 -5.19 -6.37 -0.72
C GLN A 248 -4.48 -7.61 -0.15
N MET A 249 -3.56 -8.19 -0.94
CA MET A 249 -2.85 -9.42 -0.63
C MET A 249 -1.34 -9.18 -0.68
N PHE A 250 -0.62 -9.55 0.36
CA PHE A 250 0.81 -9.28 0.48
C PHE A 250 1.63 -10.56 0.46
N ARG A 251 2.86 -10.48 -0.03
CA ARG A 251 3.80 -11.59 0.05
C ARG A 251 4.18 -11.86 1.51
N PRO A 252 4.11 -13.11 2.00
CA PRO A 252 4.27 -13.40 3.43
C PRO A 252 5.56 -12.90 4.08
N ARG A 253 6.70 -12.97 3.37
CA ARG A 253 8.00 -12.55 3.91
C ARG A 253 8.10 -11.03 4.19
N ASP A 254 7.20 -10.24 3.64
CA ASP A 254 7.31 -8.78 3.68
C ASP A 254 6.79 -8.18 5.01
N GLY A 255 6.08 -8.96 5.84
CA GLY A 255 5.73 -8.56 7.21
C GLY A 255 4.83 -7.32 7.31
N ILE A 256 3.94 -7.12 6.34
CA ILE A 256 3.10 -5.93 6.21
C ILE A 256 2.10 -5.80 7.37
N TRP A 257 2.05 -4.64 8.01
CA TRP A 257 1.06 -4.32 9.03
C TRP A 257 -0.20 -3.75 8.39
N LEU A 258 -1.37 -4.31 8.70
CA LEU A 258 -2.63 -3.79 8.19
C LEU A 258 -3.02 -2.56 9.01
N ALA A 259 -3.48 -1.50 8.36
CA ALA A 259 -3.93 -0.29 9.02
C ALA A 259 -5.30 0.13 8.51
N GLN A 260 -6.01 0.94 9.29
CA GLN A 260 -7.26 1.52 8.86
C GLN A 260 -7.59 2.79 9.62
N SER A 261 -8.35 3.66 8.98
CA SER A 261 -8.95 4.84 9.62
C SER A 261 -10.43 4.94 9.29
N PRO A 262 -11.32 5.26 10.24
CA PRO A 262 -12.75 5.39 9.94
C PRO A 262 -13.08 6.72 9.25
N SER A 263 -12.11 7.62 9.10
CA SER A 263 -12.28 8.99 8.60
C SER A 263 -11.12 9.50 7.76
N GLY A 264 -10.21 8.64 7.29
CA GLY A 264 -8.97 9.07 6.62
C GLY A 264 -9.20 9.90 5.36
N GLY A 265 -10.28 9.66 4.62
CA GLY A 265 -10.69 10.43 3.45
C GLY A 265 -11.81 11.45 3.72
N GLY A 266 -12.19 11.65 4.99
CA GLY A 266 -13.35 12.43 5.42
C GLY A 266 -14.37 11.62 6.25
N ALA A 267 -15.38 12.29 6.81
CA ALA A 267 -16.31 11.69 7.79
C ALA A 267 -17.03 10.40 7.30
N THR A 268 -17.32 10.30 5.99
CA THR A 268 -17.95 9.12 5.37
C THR A 268 -16.97 8.23 4.62
N ASN A 269 -15.69 8.59 4.58
CA ASN A 269 -14.69 8.00 3.69
C ASN A 269 -13.57 7.42 4.55
N PRO A 270 -13.60 6.11 4.86
CA PRO A 270 -12.53 5.47 5.60
C PRO A 270 -11.26 5.38 4.73
N ALA A 271 -10.16 5.03 5.37
CA ALA A 271 -8.94 4.64 4.69
C ALA A 271 -8.61 3.18 5.02
N TRP A 272 -8.28 2.40 3.99
CA TRP A 272 -7.93 0.99 4.06
C TRP A 272 -6.45 0.82 3.73
N ASP A 273 -5.63 0.85 4.78
CA ASP A 273 -4.23 1.25 4.72
C ASP A 273 -3.30 0.09 5.09
N PHE A 274 -2.01 0.28 4.89
CA PHE A 274 -1.01 -0.64 5.43
C PHE A 274 0.33 0.04 5.65
N GLN A 275 1.19 -0.63 6.42
CA GLN A 275 2.50 -0.13 6.79
C GLN A 275 3.54 -1.21 6.57
N TRP A 276 4.77 -0.77 6.32
CA TRP A 276 5.91 -1.63 6.12
C TRP A 276 7.11 -1.08 6.89
N PHE A 277 7.75 -1.95 7.68
CA PHE A 277 8.90 -1.62 8.49
C PHE A 277 10.12 -2.38 7.97
N ILE A 278 11.19 -1.66 7.68
CA ILE A 278 12.47 -2.21 7.25
C ILE A 278 13.44 -2.08 8.42
N PRO A 279 13.73 -3.16 9.16
CA PRO A 279 14.71 -3.13 10.25
C PRO A 279 16.14 -3.05 9.68
N ASP A 280 17.03 -2.46 10.47
CA ASP A 280 18.47 -2.36 10.22
C ASP A 280 18.85 -1.95 8.79
N PRO A 281 18.25 -0.86 8.25
CA PRO A 281 18.50 -0.44 6.89
C PRO A 281 19.95 0.01 6.69
N LYS A 282 20.51 -0.34 5.54
CA LYS A 282 21.85 0.05 5.12
C LYS A 282 21.77 0.94 3.91
N VAL A 283 22.50 2.04 3.99
CA VAL A 283 22.61 3.01 2.90
C VAL A 283 23.10 2.31 1.63
N GLY A 284 22.40 2.52 0.53
CA GLY A 284 22.73 1.95 -0.78
C GLY A 284 22.24 0.52 -1.03
N GLU A 285 21.71 -0.19 -0.02
CA GLU A 285 21.05 -1.48 -0.24
C GLU A 285 19.60 -1.27 -0.70
N ALA A 286 19.10 -2.16 -1.57
CA ALA A 286 17.75 -2.09 -2.08
C ALA A 286 16.80 -3.01 -1.31
N TYR A 287 15.66 -2.47 -0.90
CA TYR A 287 14.59 -3.17 -0.18
C TYR A 287 13.30 -3.17 -1.00
N GLY A 288 12.44 -4.17 -0.82
CA GLY A 288 11.12 -4.11 -1.46
C GLY A 288 10.10 -5.15 -1.04
N PHE A 289 8.82 -4.82 -1.21
CA PHE A 289 7.68 -5.71 -1.00
C PHE A 289 6.88 -5.93 -2.29
N VAL A 290 6.08 -6.99 -2.31
CA VAL A 290 5.16 -7.30 -3.41
C VAL A 290 3.77 -7.54 -2.87
N MET A 291 2.77 -6.91 -3.49
CA MET A 291 1.37 -7.12 -3.19
C MET A 291 0.52 -7.28 -4.46
N ARG A 292 -0.70 -7.76 -4.29
CA ARG A 292 -1.73 -7.80 -5.33
C ARG A 292 -3.04 -7.22 -4.82
N ALA A 293 -3.67 -6.36 -5.61
CA ALA A 293 -4.95 -5.75 -5.31
C ALA A 293 -6.00 -6.23 -6.32
N ALA A 294 -7.02 -6.95 -5.85
CA ALA A 294 -8.13 -7.40 -6.68
C ALA A 294 -9.39 -6.59 -6.39
N TYR A 295 -10.13 -6.24 -7.44
CA TYR A 295 -11.40 -5.53 -7.33
C TYR A 295 -12.53 -6.34 -7.97
N LEU A 296 -13.30 -7.03 -7.13
CA LEU A 296 -14.17 -8.13 -7.55
C LEU A 296 -15.60 -7.92 -7.05
N PRO A 297 -16.64 -8.39 -7.77
CA PRO A 297 -18.00 -8.41 -7.24
C PRO A 297 -18.06 -9.23 -5.95
N PHE A 298 -18.63 -8.63 -4.89
CA PHE A 298 -18.71 -9.28 -3.58
C PHE A 298 -20.01 -10.08 -3.46
N LYS A 299 -19.88 -11.37 -3.10
CA LYS A 299 -21.03 -12.22 -2.74
C LYS A 299 -20.92 -12.77 -1.32
N SER A 300 -19.74 -13.24 -0.94
CA SER A 300 -19.46 -13.77 0.40
C SER A 300 -17.96 -13.79 0.69
N ARG A 301 -17.59 -13.99 1.96
CA ARG A 301 -16.18 -14.16 2.37
C ARG A 301 -15.54 -15.37 1.71
N GLU A 302 -16.27 -16.47 1.61
CA GLU A 302 -15.83 -17.73 1.01
C GLU A 302 -15.57 -17.57 -0.49
N GLN A 303 -16.41 -16.78 -1.18
CA GLN A 303 -16.20 -16.45 -2.59
C GLN A 303 -14.93 -15.64 -2.80
N ILE A 304 -14.66 -14.64 -1.94
CA ILE A 304 -13.41 -13.86 -2.01
C ILE A 304 -12.20 -14.74 -1.70
N GLU A 305 -12.28 -15.59 -0.67
CA GLU A 305 -11.21 -16.51 -0.29
C GLU A 305 -10.84 -17.46 -1.43
N LYS A 306 -11.84 -18.02 -2.13
CA LYS A 306 -11.66 -18.88 -3.31
C LYS A 306 -11.10 -18.11 -4.50
N ALA A 307 -11.67 -16.95 -4.83
CA ALA A 307 -11.28 -16.17 -6.00
C ALA A 307 -9.83 -15.67 -5.92
N THR A 308 -9.34 -15.41 -4.70
CA THR A 308 -8.01 -14.84 -4.46
C THR A 308 -6.93 -15.89 -4.18
N ALA A 309 -7.30 -17.15 -3.98
CA ALA A 309 -6.39 -18.22 -3.58
C ALA A 309 -5.18 -18.38 -4.53
N GLY A 310 -5.40 -18.27 -5.84
CA GLY A 310 -4.33 -18.32 -6.84
C GLY A 310 -3.30 -17.20 -6.68
N HIS A 311 -3.74 -15.96 -6.44
CA HIS A 311 -2.84 -14.83 -6.22
C HIS A 311 -2.10 -14.95 -4.89
N ARG A 312 -2.78 -15.35 -3.81
CA ARG A 312 -2.15 -15.57 -2.49
C ARG A 312 -1.07 -16.65 -2.56
N LYS A 313 -1.35 -17.75 -3.26
CA LYS A 313 -0.35 -18.80 -3.53
C LYS A 313 0.83 -18.26 -4.34
N ALA A 314 0.57 -17.53 -5.43
CA ALA A 314 1.62 -16.97 -6.28
C ALA A 314 2.55 -15.99 -5.54
N LEU A 315 2.02 -15.24 -4.57
CA LEU A 315 2.82 -14.36 -3.70
C LEU A 315 3.70 -15.13 -2.70
N GLY A 316 3.30 -16.35 -2.32
CA GLY A 316 4.04 -17.20 -1.38
C GLY A 316 5.17 -18.03 -2.01
N VAL A 317 5.23 -18.14 -3.34
CA VAL A 317 6.30 -18.88 -4.03
C VAL A 317 7.48 -17.95 -4.29
N PRO A 318 8.71 -18.30 -3.88
CA PRO A 318 9.91 -17.55 -4.27
C PRO A 318 9.99 -17.49 -5.80
N ARG A 319 10.07 -16.29 -6.39
CA ARG A 319 10.34 -16.18 -7.83
C ARG A 319 11.74 -16.72 -8.09
N ALA A 320 11.87 -17.63 -9.06
CA ALA A 320 13.17 -18.04 -9.58
C ALA A 320 13.90 -16.78 -10.07
N ARG A 321 15.17 -16.64 -9.67
CA ARG A 321 16.04 -15.55 -10.08
C ARG A 321 16.35 -15.64 -11.57
#